data_AF-A0A1F4P0L0-F1
#
_entry.id   AF-A0A1F4P0L0-F1
#
_cell.length_a   1.000
_cell.length_b   1.000
_cell.length_c   1.000
_cell.angle_alpha   90.00
_cell.angle_beta   90.00
_cell.angle_gamma   90.00
#
_symmetry.space_group_name_H-M   'P 1'
#
loop_
_entity.id
_entity.type
_entity.pdbx_description
1 polymer ?
#
loop_
_entity_poly.entity_id
_entity_poly.type
_entity_poly.pdbx_seq_one_letter_code
_entity_poly.pdbx_strand_id
1 'polypeptide(L)'
;MHSAVHNTLAAVWRIESAHIVAAVARHVRDLGVAEELAQDALVSALEHWPLDGVPNNPGAWLMTTAKNRALDWLRHRQMADARHNDLANDLEAQQAHVVPDFVETLDCARQDDIGDDLLRLIFTACHPVISTDARVALTLKLLGGLTTHEIARACLVPEATIAQRIVRAKRALADASVPFEVPRGEQLAARLASVLEVVYLVFNEGYTATSGSDWMRPELCFEALRLGRMLAELTPEQAEVHGLVALMEIQASRTAARTDAQGNPVLLPEQDRGRWDPLLIRRGLTALARCQALNQPIGNYQLQASIAACHARALTAKDTDWAHIATLYAMLMRVAPSPVVELNRAVAVSMHQGPGAGLAIVEALLQEKTLQRYHWLHAVQGDLLQKLGRRDEARAALHRAAALAGNDKERALLVQRAQE
;
A
#
# COMPACT_ATOMS: atom_id res chain seq x y z
N MET A 1 -4.67 -30.82 11.18
CA MET A 1 -5.90 -30.01 11.15
C MET A 1 -5.66 -28.59 11.65
N HIS A 2 -5.07 -28.40 12.86
CA HIS A 2 -4.73 -27.06 13.39
C HIS A 2 -3.93 -26.16 12.44
N SER A 3 -2.84 -26.66 11.82
CA SER A 3 -2.02 -25.85 10.89
C SER A 3 -2.80 -25.32 9.68
N ALA A 4 -3.76 -26.10 9.14
CA ALA A 4 -4.59 -25.66 8.02
C ALA A 4 -5.56 -24.54 8.43
N VAL A 5 -6.20 -24.67 9.60
CA VAL A 5 -7.08 -23.64 10.16
C VAL A 5 -6.31 -22.34 10.44
N HIS A 6 -5.09 -22.43 10.99
CA HIS A 6 -4.24 -21.26 11.24
C HIS A 6 -3.84 -20.56 9.93
N ASN A 7 -3.48 -21.32 8.90
CA ASN A 7 -3.13 -20.76 7.59
C ASN A 7 -4.33 -20.07 6.92
N THR A 8 -5.51 -20.71 6.97
CA THR A 8 -6.75 -20.12 6.46
C THR A 8 -7.10 -18.83 7.22
N LEU A 9 -7.01 -18.84 8.55
CA LEU A 9 -7.29 -17.65 9.35
C LEU A 9 -6.29 -16.52 9.06
N ALA A 10 -5.00 -16.82 8.93
CA ALA A 10 -3.99 -15.83 8.58
C ALA A 10 -4.24 -15.21 7.19
N ALA A 11 -4.67 -16.03 6.22
CA ALA A 11 -5.04 -15.55 4.89
C ALA A 11 -6.29 -14.66 4.93
N VAL A 12 -7.36 -15.12 5.59
CA VAL A 12 -8.60 -14.34 5.75
C VAL A 12 -8.33 -13.03 6.48
N TRP A 13 -7.58 -13.06 7.58
CA TRP A 13 -7.24 -11.86 8.35
C TRP A 13 -6.46 -10.84 7.52
N ARG A 14 -5.49 -11.31 6.71
CA ARG A 14 -4.73 -10.43 5.82
C ARG A 14 -5.63 -9.72 4.78
N ILE A 15 -6.73 -10.35 4.37
CA ILE A 15 -7.69 -9.78 3.40
C ILE A 15 -8.71 -8.86 4.08
N GLU A 16 -9.27 -9.30 5.22
CA GLU A 16 -10.48 -8.70 5.81
C GLU A 16 -10.18 -7.68 6.93
N SER A 17 -8.98 -7.69 7.52
CA SER A 17 -8.68 -6.90 8.72
C SER A 17 -8.91 -5.40 8.53
N ALA A 18 -8.53 -4.84 7.39
CA ALA A 18 -8.73 -3.42 7.09
C ALA A 18 -10.23 -3.05 7.12
N HIS A 19 -11.08 -3.86 6.47
CA HIS A 19 -12.53 -3.63 6.43
C HIS A 19 -13.15 -3.80 7.81
N ILE A 20 -12.74 -4.81 8.58
CA ILE A 20 -13.23 -5.05 9.95
C ILE A 20 -12.88 -3.87 10.86
N VAL A 21 -11.62 -3.44 10.85
CA VAL A 21 -11.17 -2.30 11.67
C VAL A 21 -11.90 -1.03 11.28
N ALA A 22 -12.07 -0.76 9.97
CA ALA A 22 -12.76 0.43 9.49
C ALA A 22 -14.25 0.43 9.91
N ALA A 23 -14.94 -0.70 9.77
CA ALA A 23 -16.33 -0.84 10.17
C ALA A 23 -16.52 -0.68 11.69
N VAL A 24 -15.62 -1.25 12.51
CA VAL A 24 -15.67 -1.07 13.96
C VAL A 24 -15.34 0.38 14.36
N ALA A 25 -14.35 1.00 13.72
CA ALA A 25 -13.95 2.38 13.99
C ALA A 25 -15.07 3.38 13.76
N ARG A 26 -15.96 3.14 12.79
CA ARG A 26 -17.19 3.95 12.59
C ARG A 26 -18.04 4.05 13.86
N HIS A 27 -18.11 2.97 14.64
CA HIS A 27 -18.93 2.91 15.84
C HIS A 27 -18.23 3.42 17.09
N VAL A 28 -16.99 2.96 17.33
CA VAL A 28 -16.26 3.31 18.56
C VAL A 28 -15.54 4.66 18.49
N ARG A 29 -15.33 5.18 17.27
CA ARG A 29 -14.65 6.46 16.97
C ARG A 29 -13.24 6.59 17.56
N ASP A 30 -12.61 5.46 17.85
CA ASP A 30 -11.23 5.35 18.33
C ASP A 30 -10.55 4.23 17.57
N LEU A 31 -9.49 4.57 16.84
CA LEU A 31 -8.79 3.63 15.98
C LEU A 31 -8.00 2.57 16.76
N GLY A 32 -7.51 2.92 17.96
CA GLY A 32 -6.83 1.96 18.83
C GLY A 32 -7.82 0.91 19.32
N VAL A 33 -8.94 1.36 19.87
CA VAL A 33 -10.01 0.48 20.36
C VAL A 33 -10.56 -0.38 19.23
N ALA A 34 -10.77 0.18 18.04
CA ALA A 34 -11.29 -0.57 16.90
C ALA A 34 -10.37 -1.71 16.48
N GLU A 35 -9.06 -1.49 16.47
CA GLU A 35 -8.09 -2.54 16.15
C GLU A 35 -8.03 -3.61 17.24
N GLU A 36 -8.10 -3.24 18.51
CA GLU A 36 -8.15 -4.19 19.63
C GLU A 36 -9.38 -5.10 19.54
N LEU A 37 -10.57 -4.52 19.31
CA LEU A 37 -11.81 -5.29 19.15
C LEU A 37 -11.80 -6.21 17.92
N ALA A 38 -11.15 -5.78 16.84
CA ALA A 38 -10.96 -6.63 15.67
C ALA A 38 -10.01 -7.79 15.99
N GLN A 39 -8.94 -7.55 16.76
CA GLN A 39 -8.03 -8.62 17.21
C GLN A 39 -8.71 -9.59 18.17
N ASP A 40 -9.61 -9.12 19.04
CA ASP A 40 -10.44 -9.98 19.88
C ASP A 40 -11.32 -10.94 19.06
N ALA A 41 -11.83 -10.49 17.91
CA ALA A 41 -12.56 -11.36 16.99
C ALA A 41 -11.64 -12.42 16.35
N LEU A 42 -10.39 -12.05 16.04
CA LEU A 42 -9.36 -13.00 15.58
C LEU A 42 -9.02 -14.04 16.65
N VAL A 43 -8.85 -13.63 17.91
CA VAL A 43 -8.64 -14.54 19.05
C VAL A 43 -9.82 -15.50 19.19
N SER A 44 -11.05 -14.98 19.10
CA SER A 44 -12.27 -15.81 19.15
C SER A 44 -12.27 -16.86 18.04
N ALA A 45 -11.84 -16.51 16.82
CA ALA A 45 -11.72 -17.47 15.72
C ALA A 45 -10.65 -18.55 16.00
N LEU A 46 -9.50 -18.18 16.58
CA LEU A 46 -8.45 -19.12 16.96
C LEU A 46 -8.92 -20.14 18.02
N GLU A 47 -9.83 -19.73 18.90
CA GLU A 47 -10.40 -20.61 19.93
C GLU A 47 -11.46 -21.56 19.36
N HIS A 48 -12.37 -21.06 18.51
CA HIS A 48 -13.56 -21.82 18.09
C HIS A 48 -13.35 -22.63 16.80
N TRP A 49 -12.70 -22.08 15.77
CA TRP A 49 -12.59 -22.74 14.47
C TRP A 49 -11.84 -24.09 14.48
N PRO A 50 -10.84 -24.33 15.34
CA PRO A 50 -10.24 -25.65 15.44
C PRO A 50 -11.18 -26.75 15.94
N LEU A 51 -12.21 -26.38 16.71
CA LEU A 51 -13.19 -27.30 17.28
C LEU A 51 -14.42 -27.43 16.37
N ASP A 52 -14.96 -26.30 15.93
CA ASP A 52 -16.24 -26.21 15.20
C ASP A 52 -16.08 -26.28 13.68
N GLY A 53 -14.83 -26.20 13.19
CA GLY A 53 -14.51 -26.05 11.79
C GLY A 53 -14.52 -24.59 11.32
N VAL A 54 -13.93 -24.35 10.15
CA VAL A 54 -13.91 -23.02 9.52
C VAL A 54 -15.31 -22.71 8.95
N PRO A 55 -15.93 -21.58 9.29
CA PRO A 55 -17.22 -21.18 8.73
C PRO A 55 -17.20 -21.07 7.21
N ASN A 56 -18.35 -21.26 6.55
CA ASN A 56 -18.47 -21.10 5.08
C ASN A 56 -18.11 -19.69 4.60
N ASN A 57 -18.35 -18.67 5.43
CA ASN A 57 -17.92 -17.30 5.18
C ASN A 57 -17.11 -16.77 6.38
N PRO A 58 -15.79 -17.04 6.40
CA PRO A 58 -14.89 -16.64 7.49
C PRO A 58 -14.85 -15.14 7.73
N GLY A 59 -14.84 -14.33 6.67
CA GLY A 59 -14.77 -12.87 6.76
C GLY A 59 -16.04 -12.27 7.39
N ALA A 60 -17.22 -12.72 6.96
CA ALA A 60 -18.49 -12.29 7.55
C ALA A 60 -18.61 -12.70 9.03
N TRP A 61 -18.09 -13.88 9.40
CA TRP A 61 -18.04 -14.32 10.79
C TRP A 61 -17.18 -13.37 11.63
N LEU A 62 -15.95 -13.08 11.18
CA LEU A 62 -15.03 -12.18 11.88
C LEU A 62 -15.62 -10.76 12.02
N MET A 63 -16.21 -10.22 10.95
CA MET A 63 -16.88 -8.92 10.95
C MET A 63 -18.01 -8.89 11.99
N THR A 64 -18.86 -9.92 12.02
CA THR A 64 -19.99 -10.01 12.96
C THR A 64 -19.50 -10.08 14.40
N THR A 65 -18.50 -10.93 14.67
CA THR A 65 -17.89 -11.06 15.99
C THR A 65 -17.28 -9.72 16.45
N ALA A 66 -16.55 -9.02 15.59
CA ALA A 66 -15.95 -7.73 15.91
C ALA A 66 -17.00 -6.65 16.20
N LYS A 67 -18.09 -6.60 15.43
CA LYS A 67 -19.21 -5.68 15.68
C LYS A 67 -19.91 -5.97 17.02
N ASN A 68 -20.12 -7.25 17.35
CA ASN A 68 -20.69 -7.62 18.65
C ASN A 68 -19.79 -7.16 19.81
N ARG A 69 -18.46 -7.37 19.70
CA ARG A 69 -17.50 -6.87 20.69
C ARG A 69 -17.54 -5.35 20.82
N ALA A 70 -17.69 -4.63 19.71
CA ALA A 70 -17.83 -3.18 19.72
C ALA A 70 -19.09 -2.71 20.46
N LEU A 71 -20.22 -3.41 20.27
CA LEU A 71 -21.46 -3.13 21.01
C LEU A 71 -21.28 -3.36 22.51
N ASP A 72 -20.66 -4.47 22.89
CA ASP A 72 -20.41 -4.78 24.31
C ASP A 72 -19.48 -3.75 24.95
N TRP A 73 -18.43 -3.33 24.24
CA TRP A 73 -17.55 -2.24 24.68
C TRP A 73 -18.32 -0.92 24.87
N LEU A 74 -19.19 -0.54 23.93
CA LEU A 74 -20.01 0.66 24.03
C LEU A 74 -20.97 0.60 25.22
N ARG A 75 -21.60 -0.56 25.47
CA ARG A 75 -22.47 -0.78 26.64
C ARG A 75 -21.67 -0.61 27.94
N HIS A 76 -20.50 -1.22 28.03
CA HIS A 76 -19.63 -1.10 29.20
C HIS A 76 -19.17 0.35 29.44
N ARG A 77 -18.83 1.08 28.38
CA ARG A 77 -18.46 2.49 28.47
C ARG A 77 -19.64 3.34 28.95
N GLN A 78 -20.83 3.16 28.40
CA GLN A 78 -22.05 3.84 28.87
C GLN A 78 -22.34 3.56 30.34
N MET A 79 -22.20 2.30 30.79
CA MET A 79 -22.37 1.96 32.20
C MET A 79 -21.30 2.59 33.09
N ALA A 80 -20.05 2.68 32.62
CA ALA A 80 -18.97 3.33 33.36
C ALA A 80 -19.15 4.85 33.43
N ASP A 81 -19.59 5.48 32.34
CA ASP A 81 -19.91 6.90 32.27
C ASP A 81 -21.15 7.23 33.10
N ALA A 82 -22.17 6.36 33.09
CA ALA A 82 -23.33 6.45 33.97
C ALA A 82 -22.92 6.34 35.44
N ARG A 83 -22.05 5.38 35.82
CA ARG A 83 -21.52 5.27 37.20
C ARG A 83 -20.65 6.46 37.62
N HIS A 84 -19.89 7.05 36.69
CA HIS A 84 -19.16 8.29 36.95
C HIS A 84 -20.09 9.50 37.10
N ASN A 85 -21.18 9.56 36.32
CA ASN A 85 -22.22 10.57 36.46
C ASN A 85 -23.11 10.34 37.71
N ASP A 86 -23.34 9.09 38.13
CA ASP A 86 -24.05 8.72 39.35
C ASP A 86 -23.22 9.10 40.61
N LEU A 87 -21.88 9.11 40.51
CA LEU A 87 -21.00 9.69 41.53
C LEU A 87 -21.00 11.23 41.54
N ALA A 88 -21.49 11.88 40.48
CA ALA A 88 -21.60 13.33 40.36
C ALA A 88 -23.02 13.86 40.63
N ASN A 89 -24.06 13.04 40.46
CA ASN A 89 -25.46 13.39 40.66
C ASN A 89 -26.22 12.19 41.27
N ASP A 90 -26.21 12.10 42.60
CA ASP A 90 -27.31 11.46 43.29
C ASP A 90 -28.57 12.31 43.05
N LEU A 91 -29.60 11.67 42.48
CA LEU A 91 -30.97 12.15 42.19
C LEU A 91 -31.23 12.72 40.78
N GLU A 92 -31.59 11.87 39.82
CA GLU A 92 -32.97 11.81 39.26
C GLU A 92 -33.12 10.90 38.02
N ALA A 93 -34.04 9.93 38.15
CA ALA A 93 -34.94 9.38 37.13
C ALA A 93 -34.44 8.38 36.07
N GLN A 94 -34.72 7.13 36.39
CA GLN A 94 -35.03 5.99 35.54
C GLN A 94 -35.91 6.31 34.30
N GLN A 95 -35.62 5.59 33.21
CA GLN A 95 -36.47 5.24 32.04
C GLN A 95 -36.45 6.16 30.79
N ALA A 96 -35.69 5.71 29.79
CA ALA A 96 -36.19 5.54 28.41
C ALA A 96 -35.31 4.53 27.64
N HIS A 97 -35.54 3.24 27.88
CA HIS A 97 -35.11 2.16 26.99
C HIS A 97 -35.99 2.15 25.73
N VAL A 98 -35.48 2.61 24.59
CA VAL A 98 -35.76 2.03 23.26
C VAL A 98 -34.54 2.32 22.39
N VAL A 99 -33.77 1.28 22.08
CA VAL A 99 -32.76 1.30 21.03
C VAL A 99 -33.35 0.37 19.96
N PRO A 100 -33.82 0.88 18.79
CA PRO A 100 -34.54 0.07 17.81
C PRO A 100 -33.66 -1.07 17.30
N ASP A 101 -34.26 -2.15 16.79
CA ASP A 101 -33.59 -3.38 16.39
C ASP A 101 -32.45 -3.13 15.37
N PHE A 102 -31.21 -2.99 15.89
CA PHE A 102 -30.01 -2.57 15.15
C PHE A 102 -29.53 -3.59 14.11
N VAL A 103 -30.00 -4.83 14.22
CA VAL A 103 -29.56 -5.94 13.37
C VAL A 103 -30.16 -5.83 11.97
N GLU A 104 -31.41 -5.37 11.83
CA GLU A 104 -32.08 -5.21 10.52
C GLU A 104 -31.56 -4.02 9.71
N THR A 105 -31.09 -2.94 10.36
CA THR A 105 -30.49 -1.78 9.66
C THR A 105 -29.12 -2.11 9.07
N LEU A 106 -28.47 -3.18 9.57
CA LEU A 106 -27.11 -3.58 9.21
C LEU A 106 -27.02 -4.36 7.88
N ASP A 107 -28.10 -5.02 7.47
CA ASP A 107 -28.10 -5.89 6.27
C ASP A 107 -28.45 -5.13 4.98
N CYS A 108 -29.13 -3.98 5.06
CA CYS A 108 -29.63 -3.26 3.89
C CYS A 108 -28.58 -2.44 3.09
N ALA A 109 -27.34 -2.28 3.56
CA ALA A 109 -26.34 -1.38 2.92
C ALA A 109 -24.92 -1.99 2.77
N ARG A 110 -24.82 -3.31 2.58
CA ARG A 110 -23.56 -4.06 2.78
C ARG A 110 -22.43 -3.91 1.74
N GLN A 111 -22.52 -3.04 0.74
CA GLN A 111 -21.44 -2.87 -0.26
C GLN A 111 -20.97 -1.42 -0.46
N ASP A 112 -21.88 -0.43 -0.46
CA ASP A 112 -21.50 0.99 -0.60
C ASP A 112 -20.86 1.56 0.68
N ASP A 113 -21.33 1.15 1.87
CA ASP A 113 -20.87 1.73 3.15
C ASP A 113 -19.43 1.30 3.53
N ILE A 114 -18.98 0.13 3.08
CA ILE A 114 -17.65 -0.42 3.41
C ILE A 114 -16.53 0.32 2.67
N GLY A 115 -16.79 0.75 1.42
CA GLY A 115 -15.82 1.56 0.67
C GLY A 115 -15.56 2.89 1.37
N ASP A 116 -16.63 3.55 1.80
CA ASP A 116 -16.55 4.80 2.57
C ASP A 116 -15.79 4.63 3.88
N ASP A 117 -15.94 3.49 4.57
CA ASP A 117 -15.20 3.22 5.81
C ASP A 117 -13.69 3.14 5.62
N LEU A 118 -13.23 2.50 4.54
CA LEU A 118 -11.80 2.47 4.25
C LEU A 118 -11.25 3.85 3.88
N LEU A 119 -12.03 4.67 3.17
CA LEU A 119 -11.67 6.07 2.93
C LEU A 119 -11.58 6.85 4.26
N ARG A 120 -12.54 6.70 5.17
CA ARG A 120 -12.48 7.31 6.50
C ARG A 120 -11.24 6.87 7.26
N LEU A 121 -10.91 5.58 7.19
CA LEU A 121 -9.74 5.00 7.85
C LEU A 121 -8.44 5.59 7.30
N ILE A 122 -8.27 5.67 5.97
CA ILE A 122 -7.05 6.25 5.39
C ILE A 122 -6.90 7.74 5.70
N PHE A 123 -7.99 8.51 5.64
CA PHE A 123 -7.94 9.94 5.98
C PHE A 123 -7.68 10.18 7.47
N THR A 124 -8.14 9.30 8.35
CA THR A 124 -7.83 9.33 9.78
C THR A 124 -6.37 8.96 10.03
N ALA A 125 -5.88 7.89 9.41
CA ALA A 125 -4.48 7.46 9.51
C ALA A 125 -3.48 8.42 8.83
N CYS A 126 -3.96 9.31 7.95
CA CYS A 126 -3.16 10.36 7.32
C CYS A 126 -3.32 11.74 7.98
N HIS A 127 -3.90 11.82 9.19
CA HIS A 127 -4.14 13.09 9.86
C HIS A 127 -2.84 13.86 10.18
N PRO A 128 -2.82 15.21 10.03
CA PRO A 128 -1.61 16.01 10.24
C PRO A 128 -1.01 15.95 11.65
N VAL A 129 -1.82 15.60 12.65
CA VAL A 129 -1.41 15.50 14.07
C VAL A 129 -0.33 14.45 14.33
N ILE A 130 -0.21 13.45 13.44
CA ILE A 130 0.84 12.43 13.51
C ILE A 130 1.91 12.69 12.44
N SER A 131 3.17 12.40 12.78
CA SER A 131 4.32 12.57 11.86
C SER A 131 4.16 11.71 10.59
N THR A 132 4.76 12.13 9.46
CA THR A 132 4.73 11.38 8.18
C THR A 132 5.14 9.92 8.36
N ASP A 133 6.26 9.68 9.03
CA ASP A 133 6.77 8.34 9.40
C ASP A 133 5.74 7.46 10.12
N ALA A 134 4.89 8.08 10.94
CA ALA A 134 3.84 7.40 11.69
C ALA A 134 2.60 7.14 10.83
N ARG A 135 2.23 8.06 9.92
CA ARG A 135 1.14 7.85 8.95
C ARG A 135 1.43 6.65 8.05
N VAL A 136 2.66 6.58 7.53
CA VAL A 136 3.12 5.47 6.70
C VAL A 136 3.06 4.15 7.46
N ALA A 137 3.67 4.08 8.65
CA ALA A 137 3.68 2.86 9.45
C ALA A 137 2.26 2.42 9.86
N LEU A 138 1.42 3.35 10.30
CA LEU A 138 0.04 3.08 10.71
C LEU A 138 -0.80 2.57 9.54
N THR A 139 -0.65 3.17 8.36
CA THR A 139 -1.46 2.78 7.21
C THR A 139 -1.00 1.46 6.58
N LEU A 140 0.31 1.23 6.49
CA LEU A 140 0.83 -0.07 6.05
C LEU A 140 0.37 -1.20 6.99
N LYS A 141 0.27 -0.93 8.29
CA LYS A 141 -0.26 -1.88 9.27
C LYS A 141 -1.75 -2.14 9.09
N LEU A 142 -2.56 -1.09 9.00
CA LEU A 142 -4.02 -1.19 9.06
C LEU A 142 -4.66 -1.49 7.70
N LEU A 143 -4.16 -0.89 6.62
CA LEU A 143 -4.70 -1.05 5.26
C LEU A 143 -3.85 -2.01 4.43
N GLY A 144 -2.53 -1.95 4.59
CA GLY A 144 -1.62 -2.86 3.88
C GLY A 144 -1.60 -4.27 4.45
N GLY A 145 -2.11 -4.49 5.67
CA GLY A 145 -2.04 -5.78 6.35
C GLY A 145 -0.61 -6.26 6.63
N LEU A 146 0.38 -5.36 6.61
CA LEU A 146 1.77 -5.70 6.90
C LEU A 146 1.94 -5.94 8.41
N THR A 147 2.79 -6.92 8.73
CA THR A 147 3.30 -7.12 10.08
C THR A 147 4.22 -5.99 10.49
N THR A 148 4.35 -5.76 11.81
CA THR A 148 5.29 -4.78 12.36
C THR A 148 6.72 -5.07 11.88
N HIS A 149 7.07 -6.35 11.75
CA HIS A 149 8.32 -6.83 11.21
C HIS A 149 8.55 -6.42 9.74
N GLU A 150 7.57 -6.66 8.86
CA GLU A 150 7.62 -6.25 7.45
C GLU A 150 7.80 -4.73 7.31
N ILE A 151 7.06 -3.94 8.11
CA ILE A 151 7.16 -2.47 8.10
C ILE A 151 8.53 -2.00 8.61
N ALA A 152 9.05 -2.61 9.69
CA ALA A 152 10.37 -2.29 10.24
C ALA A 152 11.49 -2.49 9.23
N ARG A 153 11.41 -3.58 8.46
CA ARG A 153 12.32 -3.86 7.36
C ARG A 153 12.21 -2.81 6.25
N ALA A 154 11.00 -2.47 5.83
CA ALA A 154 10.77 -1.47 4.79
C ALA A 154 11.27 -0.07 5.20
N CYS A 155 11.07 0.32 6.46
CA CYS A 155 11.52 1.60 7.01
C CYS A 155 12.97 1.59 7.50
N LEU A 156 13.67 0.46 7.45
CA LEU A 156 15.05 0.27 7.94
C LEU A 156 15.27 0.71 9.40
N VAL A 157 14.27 0.49 10.27
CA VAL A 157 14.32 0.80 11.70
C VAL A 157 13.99 -0.45 12.54
N PRO A 158 14.43 -0.54 13.81
CA PRO A 158 14.12 -1.69 14.65
C PRO A 158 12.61 -1.92 14.81
N GLU A 159 12.19 -3.19 14.89
CA GLU A 159 10.78 -3.57 15.01
C GLU A 159 10.09 -2.92 16.23
N ALA A 160 10.77 -2.86 17.37
CA ALA A 160 10.29 -2.17 18.57
C ALA A 160 10.03 -0.67 18.32
N THR A 161 10.81 -0.04 17.43
CA THR A 161 10.62 1.38 17.06
C THR A 161 9.33 1.56 16.26
N ILE A 162 9.04 0.66 15.31
CA ILE A 162 7.78 0.68 14.56
C ILE A 162 6.58 0.38 15.47
N ALA A 163 6.68 -0.63 16.34
CA ALA A 163 5.62 -0.94 17.29
C ALA A 163 5.25 0.29 18.14
N GLN A 164 6.24 0.93 18.77
CA GLN A 164 6.03 2.14 19.56
C GLN A 164 5.54 3.32 18.72
N ARG A 165 5.97 3.42 17.46
CA ARG A 165 5.51 4.46 16.53
C ARG A 165 4.03 4.31 16.23
N ILE A 166 3.56 3.10 15.95
CA ILE A 166 2.14 2.80 15.67
C ILE A 166 1.28 3.07 16.91
N VAL A 167 1.71 2.63 18.09
CA VAL A 167 0.99 2.87 19.35
C VAL A 167 0.86 4.37 19.64
N ARG A 168 1.96 5.13 19.53
CA ARG A 168 1.95 6.58 19.72
C ARG A 168 1.08 7.30 18.69
N ALA A 169 1.05 6.81 17.45
CA ALA A 169 0.20 7.37 16.41
C ALA A 169 -1.28 7.24 16.76
N LYS A 170 -1.72 6.03 17.15
CA LYS A 170 -3.12 5.77 17.56
C LYS A 170 -3.52 6.63 18.76
N ARG A 171 -2.65 6.71 19.76
CA ARG A 171 -2.87 7.55 20.94
C ARG A 171 -2.99 9.03 20.58
N ALA A 172 -2.12 9.55 19.72
CA ALA A 172 -2.19 10.94 19.28
C ALA A 172 -3.47 11.26 18.49
N LEU A 173 -3.99 10.32 17.70
CA LEU A 173 -5.27 10.46 17.01
C LEU A 173 -6.44 10.49 18.01
N ALA A 174 -6.42 9.62 19.03
CA ALA A 174 -7.43 9.57 20.09
C ALA A 174 -7.39 10.83 20.97
N ASP A 175 -6.22 11.24 21.44
CA ASP A 175 -6.01 12.44 22.27
C ASP A 175 -6.47 13.72 21.55
N ALA A 176 -6.28 13.78 20.22
CA ALA A 176 -6.75 14.89 19.39
C ALA A 176 -8.22 14.78 18.97
N SER A 177 -8.93 13.70 19.36
CA SER A 177 -10.33 13.45 19.02
C SER A 177 -10.61 13.58 17.51
N VAL A 178 -9.71 13.01 16.68
CA VAL A 178 -9.82 13.11 15.22
C VAL A 178 -11.12 12.45 14.76
N PRO A 179 -12.00 13.17 14.03
CA PRO A 179 -13.24 12.58 13.52
C PRO A 179 -12.98 11.45 12.53
N PHE A 180 -13.69 10.32 12.70
CA PHE A 180 -13.69 9.22 11.74
C PHE A 180 -14.63 9.51 10.56
N GLU A 181 -14.21 10.42 9.70
CA GLU A 181 -14.95 10.87 8.53
C GLU A 181 -14.02 11.15 7.34
N VAL A 182 -14.61 11.21 6.15
CA VAL A 182 -13.92 11.76 4.98
C VAL A 182 -13.96 13.29 5.11
N PRO A 183 -12.80 13.95 5.25
CA PRO A 183 -12.75 15.40 5.43
C PRO A 183 -13.27 16.13 4.19
N ARG A 184 -13.69 17.38 4.36
CA ARG A 184 -14.16 18.25 3.27
C ARG A 184 -13.33 19.54 3.21
N GLY A 185 -13.35 20.21 2.06
CA GLY A 185 -12.71 21.51 1.87
C GLY A 185 -11.19 21.47 2.14
N GLU A 186 -10.68 22.44 2.89
CA GLU A 186 -9.24 22.61 3.14
C GLU A 186 -8.62 21.41 3.90
N GLN A 187 -9.39 20.74 4.75
CA GLN A 187 -8.90 19.57 5.49
C GLN A 187 -8.63 18.37 4.57
N LEU A 188 -9.41 18.24 3.48
CA LEU A 188 -9.18 17.23 2.45
C LEU A 188 -7.86 17.52 1.73
N ALA A 189 -7.67 18.75 1.27
CA ALA A 189 -6.44 19.17 0.59
C ALA A 189 -5.19 18.97 1.47
N ALA A 190 -5.27 19.30 2.76
CA ALA A 190 -4.17 19.13 3.70
C ALA A 190 -3.74 17.67 3.91
N ARG A 191 -4.66 16.70 3.73
CA ARG A 191 -4.40 15.26 3.93
C ARG A 191 -4.13 14.53 2.61
N LEU A 192 -4.60 15.06 1.48
CA LEU A 192 -4.60 14.37 0.20
C LEU A 192 -3.20 13.93 -0.23
N ALA A 193 -2.18 14.78 -0.09
CA ALA A 193 -0.81 14.42 -0.47
C ALA A 193 -0.30 13.18 0.30
N SER A 194 -0.53 13.11 1.62
CA SER A 194 -0.18 11.94 2.43
C SER A 194 -1.00 10.71 2.07
N VAL A 195 -2.29 10.89 1.75
CA VAL A 195 -3.15 9.78 1.31
C VAL A 195 -2.63 9.18 0.00
N LEU A 196 -2.28 10.01 -0.99
CA LEU A 196 -1.71 9.54 -2.26
C LEU A 196 -0.39 8.80 -2.08
N GLU A 197 0.50 9.34 -1.25
CA GLU A 197 1.77 8.69 -0.90
C GLU A 197 1.54 7.29 -0.34
N VAL A 198 0.64 7.19 0.63
CA VAL A 198 0.33 5.95 1.31
C VAL A 198 -0.37 4.93 0.41
N VAL A 199 -1.35 5.34 -0.41
CA VAL A 199 -1.98 4.46 -1.40
C VAL A 199 -0.94 3.91 -2.35
N TYR A 200 0.00 4.75 -2.80
CA TYR A 200 1.05 4.31 -3.71
C TYR A 200 2.05 3.36 -3.04
N LEU A 201 2.37 3.56 -1.76
CA LEU A 201 3.21 2.63 -0.99
C LEU A 201 2.55 1.25 -0.86
N VAL A 202 1.24 1.19 -0.57
CA VAL A 202 0.50 -0.08 -0.53
C VAL A 202 0.53 -0.75 -1.91
N PHE A 203 0.32 0.01 -2.98
CA PHE A 203 0.42 -0.51 -4.35
C PHE A 203 1.82 -1.08 -4.64
N ASN A 204 2.89 -0.36 -4.31
CA ASN A 204 4.26 -0.80 -4.56
C ASN A 204 4.60 -2.10 -3.82
N GLU A 205 4.18 -2.23 -2.56
CA GLU A 205 4.36 -3.46 -1.77
C GLU A 205 3.59 -4.64 -2.38
N GLY A 206 2.40 -4.39 -2.95
CA GLY A 206 1.68 -5.39 -3.73
C GLY A 206 2.40 -5.76 -5.03
N TYR A 207 2.98 -4.76 -5.70
CA TYR A 207 3.49 -4.88 -7.06
C TYR A 207 4.85 -5.57 -7.13
N THR A 208 5.71 -5.35 -6.12
CA THR A 208 6.98 -6.05 -5.92
C THR A 208 7.15 -6.26 -4.42
N ALA A 209 6.88 -7.48 -3.96
CA ALA A 209 6.87 -7.76 -2.53
C ALA A 209 8.28 -7.60 -1.94
N THR A 210 8.41 -6.73 -0.93
CA THR A 210 9.71 -6.40 -0.33
C THR A 210 10.37 -7.62 0.34
N SER A 211 9.57 -8.60 0.76
CA SER A 211 10.05 -9.82 1.39
C SER A 211 9.13 -11.02 1.21
N GLY A 212 9.66 -12.20 1.53
CA GLY A 212 8.94 -13.47 1.45
C GLY A 212 9.23 -14.26 0.17
N SER A 213 8.44 -15.31 -0.03
CA SER A 213 8.58 -16.25 -1.15
C SER A 213 7.85 -15.82 -2.42
N ASP A 214 6.85 -14.94 -2.29
CA ASP A 214 6.02 -14.50 -3.41
C ASP A 214 6.62 -13.25 -4.06
N TRP A 215 6.66 -13.19 -5.39
CA TRP A 215 7.16 -12.00 -6.11
C TRP A 215 6.20 -10.80 -6.00
N MET A 216 4.90 -11.07 -5.92
CA MET A 216 3.84 -10.06 -5.88
C MET A 216 2.78 -10.46 -4.85
N ARG A 217 2.03 -9.47 -4.36
CA ARG A 217 0.82 -9.63 -3.55
C ARG A 217 -0.33 -8.90 -4.25
N PRO A 218 -0.93 -9.48 -5.30
CA PRO A 218 -1.90 -8.79 -6.16
C PRO A 218 -3.10 -8.19 -5.41
N GLU A 219 -3.51 -8.83 -4.31
CA GLU A 219 -4.58 -8.34 -3.42
C GLU A 219 -4.34 -6.88 -2.97
N LEU A 220 -3.09 -6.55 -2.59
CA LEU A 220 -2.74 -5.18 -2.18
C LEU A 220 -2.78 -4.19 -3.34
N CYS A 221 -2.39 -4.62 -4.55
CA CYS A 221 -2.53 -3.81 -5.75
C CYS A 221 -4.00 -3.50 -6.05
N PHE A 222 -4.88 -4.50 -5.92
CA PHE A 222 -6.30 -4.35 -6.18
C PHE A 222 -6.97 -3.42 -5.16
N GLU A 223 -6.63 -3.54 -3.88
CA GLU A 223 -7.15 -2.65 -2.85
C GLU A 223 -6.64 -1.22 -3.03
N ALA A 224 -5.35 -1.01 -3.32
CA ALA A 224 -4.80 0.31 -3.62
C ALA A 224 -5.45 0.94 -4.86
N LEU A 225 -5.72 0.15 -5.91
CA LEU A 225 -6.47 0.59 -7.10
C LEU A 225 -7.90 1.00 -6.75
N ARG A 226 -8.58 0.21 -5.91
CA ARG A 226 -9.94 0.51 -5.44
C ARG A 226 -9.94 1.85 -4.70
N LEU A 227 -9.05 2.03 -3.73
CA LEU A 227 -8.90 3.27 -2.97
C LEU A 227 -8.59 4.46 -3.89
N GLY A 228 -7.65 4.28 -4.83
CA GLY A 228 -7.32 5.31 -5.82
C GLY A 228 -8.52 5.74 -6.67
N ARG A 229 -9.32 4.79 -7.15
CA ARG A 229 -10.54 5.08 -7.94
C ARG A 229 -11.57 5.84 -7.11
N MET A 230 -11.81 5.42 -5.87
CA MET A 230 -12.71 6.12 -4.95
C MET A 230 -12.24 7.55 -4.67
N LEU A 231 -10.92 7.77 -4.50
CA LEU A 231 -10.35 9.11 -4.36
C LEU A 231 -10.58 9.95 -5.63
N ALA A 232 -10.39 9.38 -6.82
CA ALA A 232 -10.60 10.08 -8.10
C ALA A 232 -12.07 10.48 -8.33
N GLU A 233 -13.02 9.73 -7.78
CA GLU A 233 -14.44 10.06 -7.76
C GLU A 233 -14.77 11.16 -6.74
N LEU A 234 -14.16 11.09 -5.55
CA LEU A 234 -14.33 12.08 -4.48
C LEU A 234 -13.70 13.44 -4.82
N THR A 235 -12.59 13.43 -5.56
CA THR A 235 -11.79 14.62 -5.90
C THR A 235 -11.60 14.77 -7.41
N PRO A 236 -12.70 14.93 -8.17
CA PRO A 236 -12.68 14.92 -9.62
C PRO A 236 -11.80 16.01 -10.23
N GLU A 237 -11.52 17.09 -9.50
CA GLU A 237 -10.74 18.26 -9.87
C GLU A 237 -9.24 18.16 -9.50
N GLN A 238 -8.79 17.10 -8.82
CA GLN A 238 -7.39 16.99 -8.37
C GLN A 238 -6.55 16.19 -9.37
N ALA A 239 -5.62 16.86 -10.08
CA ALA A 239 -4.85 16.23 -11.16
C ALA A 239 -3.98 15.05 -10.67
N GLU A 240 -3.27 15.22 -9.56
CA GLU A 240 -2.37 14.19 -9.03
C GLU A 240 -3.10 12.91 -8.58
N VAL A 241 -4.39 12.99 -8.25
CA VAL A 241 -5.20 11.80 -7.93
C VAL A 241 -5.42 10.97 -9.19
N HIS A 242 -5.80 11.61 -10.30
CA HIS A 242 -5.93 10.95 -11.60
C HIS A 242 -4.56 10.46 -12.11
N GLY A 243 -3.49 11.21 -11.85
CA GLY A 243 -2.12 10.79 -12.13
C GLY A 243 -1.74 9.50 -11.40
N LEU A 244 -2.04 9.40 -10.09
CA LEU A 244 -1.75 8.20 -9.31
C LEU A 244 -2.58 7.00 -9.79
N VAL A 245 -3.89 7.18 -10.03
CA VAL A 245 -4.74 6.12 -10.59
C VAL A 245 -4.20 5.66 -11.95
N ALA A 246 -3.83 6.59 -12.82
CA ALA A 246 -3.25 6.26 -14.12
C ALA A 246 -1.99 5.39 -13.99
N LEU A 247 -1.08 5.78 -13.09
CA LEU A 247 0.16 5.04 -12.81
C LEU A 247 -0.15 3.61 -12.36
N MET A 248 -1.02 3.46 -11.36
CA MET A 248 -1.36 2.15 -10.79
C MET A 248 -2.08 1.25 -11.79
N GLU A 249 -3.04 1.78 -12.56
CA GLU A 249 -3.79 1.02 -13.58
C GLU A 249 -2.83 0.49 -14.66
N ILE A 250 -1.93 1.35 -15.15
CA ILE A 250 -0.97 0.97 -16.18
C ILE A 250 0.02 -0.07 -15.64
N GLN A 251 0.50 0.09 -14.41
CA GLN A 251 1.41 -0.87 -13.79
C GLN A 251 0.72 -2.22 -13.56
N ALA A 252 -0.51 -2.22 -13.02
CA ALA A 252 -1.30 -3.41 -12.73
C ALA A 252 -1.69 -4.18 -13.99
N SER A 253 -1.79 -3.52 -15.15
CA SER A 253 -2.05 -4.20 -16.42
C SER A 253 -1.05 -5.33 -16.73
N ARG A 254 0.16 -5.22 -16.17
CA ARG A 254 1.26 -6.17 -16.39
C ARG A 254 1.23 -7.39 -15.47
N THR A 255 0.33 -7.45 -14.49
CA THR A 255 0.35 -8.47 -13.42
C THR A 255 0.46 -9.89 -13.98
N ALA A 256 -0.33 -10.23 -14.99
CA ALA A 256 -0.30 -11.54 -15.62
C ALA A 256 1.01 -11.87 -16.36
N ALA A 257 1.81 -10.86 -16.74
CA ALA A 257 3.06 -11.03 -17.49
C ALA A 257 4.31 -10.94 -16.62
N ARG A 258 4.18 -10.64 -15.31
CA ARG A 258 5.31 -10.41 -14.40
C ARG A 258 5.92 -11.68 -13.83
N THR A 259 5.24 -12.81 -13.94
CA THR A 259 5.74 -14.12 -13.48
C THR A 259 5.54 -15.20 -14.54
N ASP A 260 6.48 -16.15 -14.58
CA ASP A 260 6.35 -17.37 -15.38
C ASP A 260 5.41 -18.39 -14.69
N ALA A 261 5.27 -19.58 -15.30
CA ALA A 261 4.44 -20.67 -14.75
C ALA A 261 4.98 -21.27 -13.44
N GLN A 262 6.24 -20.99 -13.09
CA GLN A 262 6.92 -21.43 -11.87
C GLN A 262 6.93 -20.31 -10.79
N GLY A 263 6.27 -19.18 -11.06
CA GLY A 263 6.22 -18.03 -10.16
C GLY A 263 7.54 -17.26 -10.07
N ASN A 264 8.44 -17.40 -11.03
CA ASN A 264 9.68 -16.63 -11.09
C ASN A 264 9.44 -15.28 -11.78
N PRO A 265 10.16 -14.23 -11.37
CA PRO A 265 10.04 -12.91 -11.97
C PRO A 265 10.47 -12.90 -13.45
N VAL A 266 9.68 -12.22 -14.28
CA VAL A 266 9.99 -11.94 -15.69
C VAL A 266 10.37 -10.47 -15.83
N LEU A 267 11.58 -10.19 -16.35
CA LEU A 267 12.09 -8.83 -16.50
C LEU A 267 11.27 -8.06 -17.55
N LEU A 268 11.12 -6.74 -17.37
CA LEU A 268 10.27 -5.90 -18.23
C LEU A 268 10.49 -6.08 -19.75
N PRO A 269 11.73 -6.20 -20.29
CA PRO A 269 11.93 -6.43 -21.73
C PRO A 269 11.48 -7.81 -22.23
N GLU A 270 11.40 -8.79 -21.33
CA GLU A 270 11.03 -10.19 -21.62
C GLU A 270 9.54 -10.45 -21.41
N GLN A 271 8.81 -9.51 -20.78
CA GLN A 271 7.38 -9.64 -20.57
C GLN A 271 6.64 -9.67 -21.90
N ASP A 272 5.80 -10.69 -22.08
CA ASP A 272 4.86 -10.75 -23.18
C ASP A 272 3.80 -9.64 -23.02
N ARG A 273 3.89 -8.62 -23.87
CA ARG A 273 2.95 -7.48 -23.88
C ARG A 273 1.55 -7.88 -24.34
N GLY A 274 1.40 -9.01 -25.04
CA GLY A 274 0.09 -9.56 -25.39
C GLY A 274 -0.69 -10.06 -24.17
N ARG A 275 -0.01 -10.33 -23.05
CA ARG A 275 -0.61 -10.70 -21.76
C ARG A 275 -0.93 -9.50 -20.86
N TRP A 276 -0.65 -8.27 -21.31
CA TRP A 276 -0.99 -7.08 -20.55
C TRP A 276 -2.48 -6.79 -20.69
N ASP A 277 -3.14 -6.46 -19.58
CA ASP A 277 -4.59 -6.23 -19.55
C ASP A 277 -4.96 -4.94 -20.32
N PRO A 278 -5.66 -5.05 -21.47
CA PRO A 278 -6.00 -3.90 -22.29
C PRO A 278 -7.04 -2.99 -21.65
N LEU A 279 -7.88 -3.50 -20.74
CA LEU A 279 -8.86 -2.71 -20.01
C LEU A 279 -8.16 -1.80 -18.99
N LEU A 280 -7.22 -2.34 -18.23
CA LEU A 280 -6.43 -1.55 -17.27
C LEU A 280 -5.55 -0.51 -17.98
N ILE A 281 -4.93 -0.86 -19.12
CA ILE A 281 -4.21 0.12 -19.96
C ILE A 281 -5.14 1.25 -20.38
N ARG A 282 -6.34 0.93 -20.91
CA ARG A 282 -7.30 1.94 -21.36
C ARG A 282 -7.75 2.84 -20.21
N ARG A 283 -8.10 2.27 -19.05
CA ARG A 283 -8.50 3.03 -17.86
C ARG A 283 -7.38 3.97 -17.41
N GLY A 284 -6.16 3.47 -17.35
CA GLY A 284 -5.01 4.27 -16.96
C GLY A 284 -4.70 5.41 -17.93
N LEU A 285 -4.78 5.16 -19.24
CA LEU A 285 -4.62 6.22 -20.25
C LEU A 285 -5.74 7.26 -20.19
N THR A 286 -6.98 6.86 -19.93
CA THR A 286 -8.11 7.78 -19.72
C THR A 286 -7.90 8.64 -18.47
N ALA A 287 -7.47 8.05 -17.36
CA ALA A 287 -7.15 8.78 -16.13
C ALA A 287 -5.98 9.77 -16.37
N LEU A 288 -4.96 9.37 -17.11
CA LEU A 288 -3.85 10.27 -17.47
C LEU A 288 -4.32 11.45 -18.34
N ALA A 289 -5.19 11.18 -19.32
CA ALA A 289 -5.76 12.25 -20.14
C ALA A 289 -6.59 13.22 -19.30
N ARG A 290 -7.37 12.72 -18.33
CA ARG A 290 -8.12 13.55 -17.37
C ARG A 290 -7.20 14.40 -16.49
N CYS A 291 -6.13 13.81 -15.95
CA CYS A 291 -5.08 14.52 -15.22
C CYS A 291 -4.52 15.69 -16.03
N GLN A 292 -4.19 15.46 -17.30
CA GLN A 292 -3.63 16.47 -18.20
C GLN A 292 -4.65 17.57 -18.55
N ALA A 293 -5.93 17.22 -18.72
CA ALA A 293 -7.00 18.15 -19.06
C ALA A 293 -7.30 19.18 -17.94
N LEU A 294 -6.95 18.87 -16.69
CA LEU A 294 -7.16 19.77 -15.55
C LEU A 294 -6.20 20.98 -15.56
N ASN A 295 -5.19 21.01 -16.44
CA ASN A 295 -4.25 22.13 -16.63
C ASN A 295 -3.62 22.66 -15.33
N GLN A 296 -3.39 21.78 -14.36
CA GLN A 296 -2.69 22.08 -13.11
C GLN A 296 -1.17 21.92 -13.28
N PRO A 297 -0.35 22.44 -12.34
CA PRO A 297 1.08 22.20 -12.34
C PRO A 297 1.40 20.70 -12.41
N ILE A 298 2.37 20.34 -13.26
CA ILE A 298 2.77 18.94 -13.46
C ILE A 298 3.32 18.38 -12.15
N GLY A 299 2.64 17.36 -11.63
CA GLY A 299 3.01 16.71 -10.38
C GLY A 299 3.83 15.42 -10.56
N ASN A 300 4.15 14.83 -9.41
CA ASN A 300 4.96 13.63 -9.29
C ASN A 300 4.30 12.43 -9.96
N TYR A 301 3.03 12.18 -9.64
CA TYR A 301 2.31 11.01 -10.14
C TYR A 301 1.95 11.16 -11.62
N GLN A 302 1.63 12.37 -12.09
CA GLN A 302 1.45 12.63 -13.52
C GLN A 302 2.68 12.25 -14.34
N LEU A 303 3.89 12.61 -13.88
CA LEU A 303 5.13 12.28 -14.58
C LEU A 303 5.42 10.78 -14.56
N GLN A 304 5.27 10.14 -13.41
CA GLN A 304 5.43 8.69 -13.29
C GLN A 304 4.43 7.92 -14.16
N ALA A 305 3.15 8.35 -14.19
CA ALA A 305 2.13 7.79 -15.07
C ALA A 305 2.46 7.99 -16.55
N SER A 306 3.02 9.14 -16.91
CA SER A 306 3.47 9.43 -18.28
C SER A 306 4.61 8.49 -18.70
N ILE A 307 5.55 8.20 -17.79
CA ILE A 307 6.63 7.21 -18.01
C ILE A 307 6.03 5.82 -18.21
N ALA A 308 5.11 5.40 -17.33
CA ALA A 308 4.44 4.11 -17.45
C ALA A 308 3.64 4.00 -18.76
N ALA A 309 2.99 5.08 -19.20
CA ALA A 309 2.23 5.14 -20.45
C ALA A 309 3.12 4.94 -21.69
N CYS A 310 4.39 5.36 -21.65
CA CYS A 310 5.34 5.10 -22.74
C CYS A 310 5.53 3.60 -22.97
N HIS A 311 5.64 2.83 -21.88
CA HIS A 311 5.72 1.37 -21.97
C HIS A 311 4.40 0.77 -22.47
N ALA A 312 3.26 1.21 -21.94
CA ALA A 312 1.94 0.65 -22.30
C ALA A 312 1.49 0.95 -23.73
N ARG A 313 1.98 2.04 -24.34
CA ARG A 313 1.68 2.39 -25.73
C ARG A 313 2.50 1.61 -26.75
N ALA A 314 3.68 1.12 -26.36
CA ALA A 314 4.56 0.40 -27.27
C ALA A 314 4.13 -1.08 -27.38
N LEU A 315 4.02 -1.59 -28.61
CA LEU A 315 3.58 -2.96 -28.88
C LEU A 315 4.65 -3.98 -28.50
N THR A 316 5.92 -3.65 -28.70
CA THR A 316 7.06 -4.49 -28.29
C THR A 316 8.02 -3.74 -27.38
N ALA A 317 8.89 -4.47 -26.68
CA ALA A 317 9.93 -3.87 -25.86
C ALA A 317 10.83 -2.90 -26.64
N LYS A 318 11.12 -3.21 -27.90
CA LYS A 318 11.99 -2.43 -28.79
C LYS A 318 11.37 -1.10 -29.22
N ASP A 319 10.04 -1.03 -29.30
CA ASP A 319 9.31 0.18 -29.71
C ASP A 319 9.15 1.21 -28.57
N THR A 320 9.71 0.93 -27.39
CA THR A 320 9.61 1.82 -26.24
C THR A 320 10.40 3.10 -26.50
N ASP A 321 9.76 4.26 -26.40
CA ASP A 321 10.39 5.56 -26.56
C ASP A 321 11.25 5.94 -25.34
N TRP A 322 12.47 5.42 -25.31
CA TRP A 322 13.42 5.67 -24.24
C TRP A 322 13.93 7.12 -24.19
N ALA A 323 13.93 7.83 -25.33
CA ALA A 323 14.32 9.24 -25.37
C ALA A 323 13.30 10.11 -24.62
N HIS A 324 12.01 9.85 -24.85
CA HIS A 324 10.95 10.52 -24.12
C HIS A 324 10.94 10.13 -22.63
N ILE A 325 11.13 8.84 -22.30
CA ILE A 325 11.23 8.40 -20.89
C ILE A 325 12.39 9.10 -20.16
N ALA A 326 13.57 9.22 -20.78
CA ALA A 326 14.71 9.93 -20.19
C ALA A 326 14.40 11.41 -19.93
N THR A 327 13.65 12.06 -20.84
CA THR A 327 13.17 13.44 -20.67
C THR A 327 12.19 13.56 -19.50
N LEU A 328 11.24 12.63 -19.40
CA LEU A 328 10.26 12.61 -18.30
C LEU A 328 10.95 12.39 -16.94
N TYR A 329 11.95 11.51 -16.84
CA TYR A 329 12.74 11.37 -15.61
C TYR A 329 13.54 12.64 -15.28
N ALA A 330 14.08 13.34 -16.28
CA ALA A 330 14.75 14.62 -16.04
C ALA A 330 13.77 15.69 -15.51
N MET A 331 12.52 15.70 -15.98
CA MET A 331 11.45 16.54 -15.42
C MET A 331 11.08 16.10 -14.00
N LEU A 332 10.97 14.79 -13.76
CA LEU A 332 10.62 14.24 -12.45
C LEU A 332 11.67 14.60 -11.39
N MET A 333 12.96 14.59 -11.75
CA MET A 333 14.03 15.04 -10.86
C MET A 333 13.93 16.51 -10.44
N ARG A 334 13.24 17.36 -11.22
CA ARG A 334 12.98 18.76 -10.85
C ARG A 334 11.77 18.89 -9.92
N VAL A 335 10.76 18.04 -10.09
CA VAL A 335 9.50 18.08 -9.32
C VAL A 335 9.64 17.35 -7.98
N ALA A 336 10.28 16.20 -7.97
CA ALA A 336 10.43 15.32 -6.81
C ALA A 336 11.84 14.70 -6.78
N PRO A 337 12.89 15.49 -6.45
CA PRO A 337 14.26 15.00 -6.42
C PRO A 337 14.43 13.88 -5.40
N SER A 338 14.98 12.76 -5.83
CA SER A 338 15.28 11.62 -4.96
C SER A 338 16.40 10.76 -5.56
N PRO A 339 17.32 10.19 -4.75
CA PRO A 339 18.31 9.25 -5.22
C PRO A 339 17.72 8.04 -5.97
N VAL A 340 16.51 7.62 -5.60
CA VAL A 340 15.79 6.53 -6.29
C VAL A 340 15.31 6.97 -7.67
N VAL A 341 14.81 8.20 -7.81
CA VAL A 341 14.41 8.75 -9.11
C VAL A 341 15.64 8.90 -10.01
N GLU A 342 16.77 9.32 -9.46
CA GLU A 342 18.03 9.46 -10.21
C GLU A 342 18.56 8.10 -10.68
N LEU A 343 18.43 7.05 -9.85
CA LEU A 343 18.75 5.68 -10.27
C LEU A 343 17.86 5.22 -11.43
N ASN A 344 16.56 5.48 -11.35
CA ASN A 344 15.62 5.15 -12.43
C ASN A 344 15.93 5.94 -13.72
N ARG A 345 16.34 7.22 -13.58
CA ARG A 345 16.84 8.04 -14.68
C ARG A 345 18.09 7.43 -15.32
N ALA A 346 19.01 6.89 -14.52
CA ALA A 346 20.21 6.22 -15.03
C ALA A 346 19.87 5.05 -15.97
N VAL A 347 18.84 4.26 -15.63
CA VAL A 347 18.33 3.19 -16.49
C VAL A 347 17.77 3.76 -17.79
N ALA A 348 16.92 4.79 -17.73
CA ALA A 348 16.36 5.42 -18.93
C ALA A 348 17.45 6.00 -19.86
N VAL A 349 18.43 6.70 -19.29
CA VAL A 349 19.60 7.22 -20.03
C VAL A 349 20.40 6.07 -20.63
N SER A 350 20.59 4.97 -19.90
CA SER A 350 21.31 3.79 -20.42
C SER A 350 20.64 3.19 -21.66
N MET A 351 19.31 3.17 -21.68
CA MET A 351 18.53 2.60 -22.78
C MET A 351 18.47 3.54 -23.99
N HIS A 352 18.55 4.85 -23.76
CA HIS A 352 18.55 5.85 -24.84
C HIS A 352 19.96 6.12 -25.42
N GLN A 353 20.97 6.29 -24.56
CA GLN A 353 22.31 6.77 -24.91
C GLN A 353 23.39 5.68 -24.76
N GLY A 354 23.04 4.50 -24.26
CA GLY A 354 23.93 3.36 -24.07
C GLY A 354 24.38 3.15 -22.62
N PRO A 355 24.81 1.92 -22.27
CA PRO A 355 25.04 1.51 -20.89
C PRO A 355 26.12 2.32 -20.15
N GLY A 356 27.13 2.84 -20.85
CA GLY A 356 28.16 3.69 -20.26
C GLY A 356 27.62 5.01 -19.70
N ALA A 357 26.66 5.65 -20.39
CA ALA A 357 26.06 6.89 -19.93
C ALA A 357 25.23 6.69 -18.66
N GLY A 358 24.50 5.58 -18.56
CA GLY A 358 23.80 5.20 -17.34
C GLY A 358 24.75 4.86 -16.20
N LEU A 359 25.85 4.14 -16.49
CA LEU A 359 26.81 3.72 -15.46
C LEU A 359 27.49 4.92 -14.80
N ALA A 360 27.81 5.98 -15.56
CA ALA A 360 28.38 7.20 -15.00
C ALA A 360 27.46 7.85 -13.93
N ILE A 361 26.14 7.79 -14.11
CA ILE A 361 25.17 8.27 -13.12
C ILE A 361 25.16 7.35 -11.90
N VAL A 362 25.15 6.03 -12.11
CA VAL A 362 25.19 5.02 -11.04
C VAL A 362 26.46 5.13 -10.20
N GLU A 363 27.61 5.41 -10.81
CA GLU A 363 28.89 5.59 -10.11
C GLU A 363 28.85 6.77 -9.12
N ALA A 364 28.17 7.85 -9.47
CA ALA A 364 27.93 8.96 -8.53
C ALA A 364 27.02 8.51 -7.37
N LEU A 365 25.95 7.75 -7.66
CA LEU A 365 25.02 7.26 -6.64
C LEU A 365 25.63 6.23 -5.69
N LEU A 366 26.69 5.51 -6.08
CA LEU A 366 27.41 4.60 -5.16
C LEU A 366 28.08 5.33 -3.99
N GLN A 367 28.32 6.64 -4.12
CA GLN A 367 28.86 7.48 -3.04
C GLN A 367 27.76 7.92 -2.03
N GLU A 368 26.49 7.79 -2.39
CA GLU A 368 25.36 8.15 -1.53
C GLU A 368 25.15 7.12 -0.43
N LYS A 369 25.44 7.51 0.81
CA LYS A 369 25.32 6.62 1.98
C LYS A 369 23.93 6.00 2.14
N THR A 370 22.88 6.73 1.76
CA THR A 370 21.49 6.30 1.85
C THR A 370 21.17 5.12 0.93
N LEU A 371 21.87 4.98 -0.20
CA LEU A 371 21.62 3.92 -1.18
C LEU A 371 22.56 2.72 -1.07
N GLN A 372 23.58 2.77 -0.19
CA GLN A 372 24.55 1.66 -0.08
C GLN A 372 23.89 0.33 0.27
N ARG A 373 22.79 0.36 1.05
CA ARG A 373 22.00 -0.83 1.42
C ARG A 373 20.82 -1.10 0.49
N TYR A 374 20.66 -0.30 -0.56
CA TYR A 374 19.59 -0.45 -1.53
C TYR A 374 20.01 -1.44 -2.62
N HIS A 375 19.41 -2.62 -2.64
CA HIS A 375 19.82 -3.71 -3.52
C HIS A 375 19.68 -3.36 -5.01
N TRP A 376 18.66 -2.58 -5.39
CA TRP A 376 18.48 -2.18 -6.80
C TRP A 376 19.59 -1.28 -7.35
N LEU A 377 20.29 -0.52 -6.50
CA LEU A 377 21.48 0.24 -6.95
C LEU A 377 22.55 -0.73 -7.48
N HIS A 378 22.86 -1.76 -6.70
CA HIS A 378 23.84 -2.79 -7.07
C HIS A 378 23.35 -3.66 -8.23
N ALA A 379 22.05 -3.92 -8.32
CA ALA A 379 21.45 -4.68 -9.43
C ALA A 379 21.58 -3.92 -10.77
N VAL A 380 21.26 -2.62 -10.79
CA VAL A 380 21.43 -1.76 -11.98
C VAL A 380 22.91 -1.64 -12.33
N GLN A 381 23.80 -1.46 -11.35
CA GLN A 381 25.25 -1.47 -11.58
C GLN A 381 25.68 -2.76 -12.29
N GLY A 382 25.27 -3.92 -11.76
CA GLY A 382 25.56 -5.22 -12.33
C GLY A 382 25.06 -5.38 -13.77
N ASP A 383 23.81 -5.00 -14.03
CA ASP A 383 23.20 -5.03 -15.37
C ASP A 383 23.99 -4.20 -16.40
N LEU A 384 24.35 -2.97 -16.04
CA LEU A 384 25.08 -2.06 -16.93
C LEU A 384 26.52 -2.55 -17.19
N LEU A 385 27.20 -3.06 -16.15
CA LEU A 385 28.53 -3.66 -16.28
C LEU A 385 28.51 -4.90 -17.17
N GLN A 386 27.48 -5.75 -17.03
CA GLN A 386 27.29 -6.93 -17.87
C GLN A 386 27.12 -6.54 -19.34
N LYS A 387 26.28 -5.53 -19.63
CA LYS A 387 26.08 -4.97 -20.98
C LYS A 387 27.35 -4.35 -21.58
N LEU A 388 28.28 -3.89 -20.75
CA LEU A 388 29.60 -3.37 -21.16
C LEU A 388 30.68 -4.46 -21.27
N GLY A 389 30.35 -5.72 -20.96
CA GLY A 389 31.31 -6.83 -20.98
C GLY A 389 32.24 -6.91 -19.76
N ARG A 390 32.03 -6.08 -18.73
CA ARG A 390 32.81 -6.05 -17.48
C ARG A 390 32.33 -7.14 -16.51
N ARG A 391 32.51 -8.41 -16.90
CA ARG A 391 31.87 -9.58 -16.27
C ARG A 391 32.19 -9.77 -14.79
N ASP A 392 33.45 -9.65 -14.38
CA ASP A 392 33.83 -9.89 -12.97
C ASP A 392 33.25 -8.83 -12.04
N GLU A 393 33.23 -7.57 -12.48
CA GLU A 393 32.63 -6.47 -11.74
C GLU A 393 31.10 -6.59 -11.70
N ALA A 394 30.48 -7.00 -12.80
CA ALA A 394 29.05 -7.27 -12.87
C ALA A 394 28.64 -8.37 -11.88
N ARG A 395 29.38 -9.49 -11.86
CA ARG A 395 29.16 -10.60 -10.92
C ARG A 395 29.27 -10.13 -9.47
N ALA A 396 30.30 -9.35 -9.13
CA ALA A 396 30.47 -8.82 -7.77
C ALA A 396 29.29 -7.90 -7.36
N ALA A 397 28.85 -7.02 -8.27
CA ALA A 397 27.70 -6.15 -8.01
C ALA A 397 26.39 -6.93 -7.84
N LEU A 398 26.13 -7.93 -8.69
CA LEU A 398 24.93 -8.78 -8.61
C LEU A 398 24.91 -9.64 -7.33
N HIS A 399 26.05 -10.16 -6.88
CA HIS A 399 26.11 -10.86 -5.59
C HIS A 399 25.84 -9.92 -4.40
N ARG A 400 26.34 -8.68 -4.44
CA ARG A 400 25.98 -7.67 -3.42
C ARG A 400 24.49 -7.37 -3.43
N ALA A 401 23.90 -7.20 -4.61
CA ALA A 401 22.46 -7.01 -4.75
C ALA A 401 21.68 -8.20 -4.16
N ALA A 402 22.07 -9.43 -4.48
CA ALA A 402 21.45 -10.64 -3.97
C ALA A 402 21.54 -10.78 -2.45
N ALA A 403 22.66 -10.37 -1.83
CA ALA A 403 22.86 -10.40 -0.38
C ALA A 403 21.96 -9.40 0.37
N LEU A 404 21.57 -8.31 -0.29
CA LEU A 404 20.70 -7.27 0.27
C LEU A 404 19.20 -7.51 -0.04
N ALA A 405 18.90 -8.26 -1.09
CA ALA A 405 17.53 -8.54 -1.53
C ALA A 405 16.74 -9.30 -0.44
N GLY A 406 15.53 -8.82 -0.17
CA GLY A 406 14.68 -9.38 0.87
C GLY A 406 13.67 -10.41 0.45
N ASN A 407 13.44 -10.50 -0.85
CA ASN A 407 12.57 -11.44 -1.50
C ASN A 407 13.36 -12.63 -2.05
N ASP A 408 12.86 -13.86 -1.83
CA ASP A 408 13.57 -15.08 -2.21
C ASP A 408 13.68 -15.24 -3.73
N LYS A 409 12.62 -14.87 -4.46
CA LYS A 409 12.59 -14.94 -5.93
C LYS A 409 13.48 -13.89 -6.55
N GLU A 410 13.50 -12.68 -6.00
CA GLU A 410 14.42 -11.62 -6.45
C GLU A 410 15.88 -12.00 -6.25
N ARG A 411 16.20 -12.52 -5.05
CA ARG A 411 17.54 -13.00 -4.73
C ARG A 411 17.98 -14.13 -5.65
N ALA A 412 17.10 -15.10 -5.94
CA ALA A 412 17.38 -16.18 -6.87
C ALA A 412 17.68 -15.66 -8.28
N LEU A 413 16.88 -14.71 -8.79
CA LEU A 413 17.11 -14.06 -10.08
C LEU A 413 18.49 -13.36 -10.12
N LEU A 414 18.83 -12.60 -9.07
CA LEU A 414 20.11 -11.88 -9.01
C LEU A 414 21.32 -12.83 -8.96
N VAL A 415 21.19 -13.95 -8.25
CA VAL A 415 22.24 -15.01 -8.22
C VAL A 415 22.39 -15.68 -9.58
N GLN A 416 21.28 -16.01 -10.25
CA GLN A 416 21.31 -16.59 -11.59
C GLN A 416 22.01 -15.64 -12.57
N ARG A 417 21.66 -14.36 -12.57
CA ARG A 417 22.29 -13.35 -13.41
C ARG A 417 23.78 -13.15 -13.14
N ALA A 418 24.24 -13.41 -11.91
CA ALA A 418 25.67 -13.33 -11.57
C ALA A 418 26.51 -14.48 -12.17
N GLN A 419 25.85 -15.56 -12.61
CA GLN A 419 26.49 -16.73 -13.21
C GLN A 419 26.63 -16.63 -14.74
N GLU A 420 25.86 -15.75 -15.38
CA GLU A 420 25.92 -15.40 -16.81
C GLU A 420 27.14 -14.52 -17.13
#